data_AF-A0A9W6Z9V5-F1
#
_entry.id   AF-A0A9W6Z9V5-F1
#
_cell.length_a   1.000
_cell.length_b   1.000
_cell.length_c   1.000
_cell.angle_alpha   90.00
_cell.angle_beta   90.00
_cell.angle_gamma   90.00
#
_symmetry.space_group_name_H-M   'P 1'
#
loop_
_entity.id
_entity.type
_entity.pdbx_description
1 polymer ?
#
loop_
_entity_poly.entity_id
_entity_poly.type
_entity_poly.pdbx_seq_one_letter_code
_entity_poly.pdbx_strand_id
1 'polypeptide(L)'
;MEMMIAKGVELFTEAILGAFIQMYVFLIGSNQLNVAIIFLIVSIFTAAFTSTGMSFDMDVDKLKRFQTPDFYVYVPDATKKKVKVYMSMLLISACQLSAKVLACALRAVESSTTVVFYC
;
A
#
# COMPACT_ATOMS: atom_id res chain seq x y z
N MET A 1 -10.88 7.19 14.75
CA MET A 1 -9.41 7.05 14.84
C MET A 1 -9.01 5.62 15.24
N GLU A 2 -9.56 5.07 16.32
CA GLU A 2 -9.34 3.67 16.79
C GLU A 2 -9.41 2.61 15.67
N MET A 3 -10.50 2.61 14.89
CA MET A 3 -10.72 1.62 13.82
C MET A 3 -9.74 1.76 12.64
N MET A 4 -9.23 2.97 12.39
CA MET A 4 -8.30 3.24 11.30
C MET A 4 -6.87 2.78 11.65
N ILE A 5 -6.46 2.95 12.90
CA ILE A 5 -5.16 2.48 13.40
C ILE A 5 -5.14 0.95 13.42
N ALA A 6 -6.20 0.31 13.92
CA ALA A 6 -6.31 -1.15 13.94
C ALA A 6 -6.24 -1.75 12.53
N LYS A 7 -6.97 -1.17 11.56
CA LYS A 7 -6.92 -1.62 10.17
C LYS A 7 -5.62 -1.30 9.46
N GLY A 8 -4.94 -0.20 9.82
CA GLY A 8 -3.60 0.10 9.33
C GLY A 8 -2.56 -0.93 9.79
N VAL A 9 -2.60 -1.31 11.07
CA VAL A 9 -1.74 -2.36 11.64
C VAL A 9 -2.02 -3.73 11.01
N GLU A 10 -3.30 -4.10 10.83
CA GLU A 10 -3.72 -5.33 10.15
C GLU A 10 -3.17 -5.39 8.71
N LEU A 11 -3.32 -4.29 7.96
CA LEU A 11 -2.82 -4.17 6.60
C LEU A 11 -1.29 -4.29 6.52
N PHE A 12 -0.57 -3.65 7.45
CA PHE A 12 0.90 -3.65 7.45
C PHE A 12 1.45 -5.03 7.81
N THR A 13 0.82 -5.72 8.75
CA THR A 13 1.33 -6.98 9.29
C THR A 13 0.98 -8.16 8.40
N GLU A 14 -0.27 -8.27 7.93
CA GLU A 14 -0.72 -9.43 7.15
C GLU A 14 -0.55 -9.24 5.64
N ALA A 15 -0.97 -8.08 5.10
CA ALA A 15 -1.01 -7.91 3.65
C ALA A 15 0.40 -7.71 3.05
N ILE A 16 1.28 -6.97 3.72
CA ILE A 16 2.66 -6.72 3.24
C ILE A 16 3.49 -7.99 3.35
N LEU A 17 3.40 -8.73 4.46
CA LEU A 17 4.13 -9.99 4.63
C LEU A 17 3.64 -11.06 3.64
N GLY A 18 2.33 -11.14 3.40
CA GLY A 18 1.74 -12.00 2.38
C GLY A 18 2.22 -11.66 0.95
N ALA A 19 2.25 -10.37 0.60
CA ALA A 19 2.76 -9.91 -0.70
C ALA A 19 4.26 -10.20 -0.86
N PHE A 20 5.06 -10.07 0.21
CA PHE A 20 6.47 -10.44 0.21
C PHE A 20 6.69 -11.94 -0.06
N ILE A 21 5.93 -12.81 0.61
CA ILE A 21 6.03 -14.27 0.40
C ILE A 21 5.63 -14.63 -1.03
N GLN A 22 4.58 -14.03 -1.58
CA GLN A 22 4.18 -14.25 -2.99
C GLN A 22 5.26 -13.79 -3.98
N MET A 23 5.93 -12.68 -3.70
CA MET A 23 7.05 -12.19 -4.50
C MET A 23 8.27 -13.12 -4.41
N TYR A 24 8.56 -13.67 -3.23
CA TYR A 24 9.64 -14.63 -3.02
C TYR A 24 9.41 -15.95 -3.76
N VAL A 25 8.18 -16.49 -3.71
CA VAL A 25 7.79 -17.68 -4.47
C VAL A 25 7.89 -17.43 -5.98
N PHE A 26 7.53 -16.23 -6.44
CA PHE A 26 7.70 -15.82 -7.83
C PHE A 26 9.18 -15.85 -8.26
N LEU A 27 10.09 -15.35 -7.43
CA LEU A 27 11.54 -15.31 -7.72
C LEU A 27 12.21 -16.70 -7.73
N ILE A 28 11.73 -17.66 -6.93
CA ILE A 28 12.30 -19.02 -6.87
C ILE A 28 11.88 -19.90 -8.05
N GLY A 29 10.96 -19.42 -8.91
CA GLY A 29 10.59 -20.13 -10.13
C GLY A 29 9.74 -21.39 -9.87
N SER A 30 8.71 -21.27 -9.02
CA SER A 30 7.73 -22.35 -8.83
C SER A 30 6.77 -22.47 -10.02
N ASN A 31 6.26 -23.69 -10.28
CA ASN A 31 5.37 -24.04 -11.40
C ASN A 31 4.03 -23.26 -11.43
N GLN A 32 3.73 -22.47 -10.39
CA GLN A 32 2.52 -21.64 -10.28
C GLN A 32 2.79 -20.13 -10.49
N LEU A 33 3.86 -19.79 -11.24
CA LEU A 33 4.32 -18.42 -11.48
C LEU A 33 3.18 -17.45 -11.85
N ASN A 34 2.34 -17.82 -12.82
CA ASN A 34 1.27 -16.96 -13.32
C ASN A 34 0.22 -16.61 -12.25
N VAL A 35 -0.05 -17.55 -11.35
CA VAL A 35 -1.04 -17.39 -10.28
C VAL A 35 -0.50 -16.46 -9.19
N ALA A 36 0.78 -16.63 -8.81
CA ALA A 36 1.42 -15.82 -7.78
C ALA A 36 1.47 -14.32 -8.15
N ILE A 37 1.72 -13.99 -9.42
CA ILE A 37 1.78 -12.59 -9.89
C ILE A 37 0.41 -11.92 -9.79
N ILE A 38 -0.66 -12.61 -10.19
CA ILE A 38 -2.02 -12.05 -10.18
C ILE A 38 -2.44 -11.72 -8.75
N PHE A 39 -2.22 -12.65 -7.82
CA PHE A 39 -2.54 -12.42 -6.42
C PHE A 39 -1.67 -11.33 -5.77
N LEU A 40 -0.40 -11.23 -6.15
CA LEU A 40 0.49 -10.16 -5.72
C LEU A 40 -0.04 -8.79 -6.16
N ILE A 41 -0.43 -8.65 -7.43
CA ILE A 41 -1.01 -7.40 -7.95
C ILE A 41 -2.28 -7.04 -7.20
N VAL A 42 -3.18 -8.00 -6.99
CA VAL A 42 -4.44 -7.81 -6.25
C VAL A 42 -4.20 -7.39 -4.80
N SER A 43 -3.21 -7.99 -4.13
CA SER A 43 -2.85 -7.65 -2.74
C SER A 43 -2.32 -6.22 -2.64
N ILE A 44 -1.35 -5.86 -3.50
CA ILE A 44 -0.78 -4.50 -3.55
C ILE A 44 -1.87 -3.47 -3.86
N PHE A 45 -2.76 -3.78 -4.80
CA PHE A 45 -3.85 -2.88 -5.17
C PHE A 45 -4.86 -2.70 -4.03
N THR A 46 -5.27 -3.78 -3.38
CA THR A 46 -6.17 -3.74 -2.21
C THR A 46 -5.55 -2.93 -1.08
N ALA A 47 -4.27 -3.14 -0.79
CA ALA A 47 -3.56 -2.40 0.24
C ALA A 47 -3.44 -0.91 -0.09
N ALA A 48 -3.10 -0.58 -1.34
CA ALA A 48 -3.05 0.80 -1.81
C ALA A 48 -4.43 1.47 -1.75
N PHE A 49 -5.50 0.75 -2.12
CA PHE A 49 -6.88 1.23 -2.05
C PHE A 49 -7.30 1.52 -0.62
N THR A 50 -7.08 0.60 0.31
CA THR A 50 -7.41 0.79 1.73
C THR A 50 -6.60 1.93 2.34
N SER A 51 -5.29 1.99 2.10
CA SER A 51 -4.40 3.05 2.61
C SER A 51 -4.76 4.44 2.06
N THR A 52 -5.08 4.53 0.77
CA THR A 52 -5.53 5.78 0.13
C THR A 52 -6.90 6.18 0.66
N GLY A 53 -7.82 5.23 0.84
CA GLY A 53 -9.15 5.45 1.44
C GLY A 53 -9.05 6.07 2.83
N MET A 54 -8.20 5.50 3.69
CA MET A 54 -7.94 6.04 5.02
C MET A 54 -7.33 7.44 4.98
N SER A 55 -6.36 7.66 4.09
CA SER A 55 -5.70 8.96 3.95
C SER A 55 -6.66 10.03 3.42
N PHE A 56 -7.54 9.67 2.47
CA PHE A 56 -8.54 10.54 1.92
C PHE A 56 -9.64 10.88 2.94
N ASP A 57 -10.07 9.91 3.76
CA ASP A 57 -11.03 10.13 4.85
C ASP A 57 -10.49 11.14 5.87
N MET A 58 -9.20 11.00 6.24
CA MET A 58 -8.51 11.98 7.09
C MET A 58 -8.42 13.37 6.48
N ASP A 59 -8.35 13.48 5.14
CA ASP A 59 -8.19 14.75 4.42
C ASP A 59 -9.51 15.51 4.25
N VAL A 60 -10.63 14.78 4.20
CA VAL A 60 -11.99 15.33 4.02
C VAL A 60 -12.64 15.76 5.33
N ASP A 61 -12.07 15.41 6.49
CA ASP A 61 -12.63 15.70 7.80
C ASP A 61 -12.73 17.22 8.09
N LYS A 62 -13.94 17.69 8.42
CA LYS A 62 -14.26 19.12 8.57
C LYS A 62 -13.57 19.77 9.77
N LEU A 63 -13.29 18.99 10.82
CA LEU A 63 -12.63 19.50 12.02
C LEU A 63 -11.14 19.82 11.76
N LYS A 64 -10.48 19.01 10.94
CA LYS A 64 -9.07 19.21 10.54
C LYS A 64 -8.89 20.33 9.53
N ARG A 65 -9.86 20.51 8.62
CA ARG A 65 -9.91 21.63 7.67
C ARG A 65 -10.06 22.99 8.37
N PHE A 66 -10.68 23.02 9.56
CA PHE A 66 -10.80 24.22 10.38
C PHE A 66 -9.54 24.50 11.23
N GLN A 67 -8.88 23.46 11.74
CA GLN A 67 -7.67 23.61 12.58
C GLN A 67 -6.38 23.88 11.79
N THR A 68 -6.28 23.41 10.54
CA THR A 68 -5.05 23.56 9.72
C THR A 68 -5.42 23.81 8.25
N PRO A 69 -5.81 25.05 7.89
CA PRO A 69 -6.26 25.38 6.54
C PRO A 69 -5.14 25.28 5.48
N ASP A 70 -3.87 25.41 5.87
CA ASP A 70 -2.74 25.35 4.91
C ASP A 70 -2.46 23.92 4.41
N PHE A 71 -2.76 22.90 5.24
CA PHE A 71 -2.43 21.50 4.94
C PHE A 71 -3.58 20.75 4.24
N TYR A 72 -4.84 21.07 4.54
CA TYR A 72 -6.04 20.32 4.13
C TYR A 72 -6.86 20.98 2.99
N VAL A 73 -6.23 21.83 2.18
CA VAL A 73 -6.85 22.49 1.01
C VAL A 73 -6.56 21.76 -0.31
N TYR A 74 -5.82 20.65 -0.28
CA TYR A 74 -5.41 19.93 -1.49
C TYR A 74 -6.57 19.27 -2.26
N VAL A 75 -7.67 18.94 -1.58
CA VAL A 75 -8.85 18.32 -2.17
C VAL A 75 -9.88 19.39 -2.57
N PRO A 76 -10.08 19.65 -3.88
CA PRO A 76 -11.01 20.69 -4.33
C PRO A 76 -12.45 20.26 -4.11
N ASP A 77 -13.35 21.19 -3.80
CA ASP A 77 -14.76 20.88 -3.50
C ASP A 77 -15.52 20.19 -4.65
N ALA A 78 -15.05 20.32 -5.90
CA ALA A 78 -15.65 19.66 -7.05
C ALA A 78 -15.39 18.15 -7.07
N THR A 79 -16.47 17.35 -7.14
CA THR A 79 -16.45 15.88 -7.16
C THR A 79 -15.46 15.27 -8.16
N LYS A 80 -15.36 15.85 -9.38
CA LYS A 80 -14.42 15.38 -10.42
C LYS A 80 -12.95 15.54 -10.02
N LYS A 81 -12.62 16.60 -9.27
CA LYS A 81 -11.24 16.87 -8.83
C LYS A 81 -10.86 15.98 -7.65
N LYS A 82 -11.81 15.68 -6.74
CA LYS A 82 -11.61 14.73 -5.64
C LYS A 82 -11.21 13.33 -6.14
N VAL A 83 -11.94 12.83 -7.14
CA VAL A 83 -11.63 11.53 -7.77
C VAL A 83 -10.26 11.53 -8.43
N LYS A 84 -9.86 12.64 -9.09
CA LYS A 84 -8.53 12.75 -9.70
C LYS A 84 -7.40 12.69 -8.65
N VAL A 85 -7.55 13.41 -7.54
CA VAL A 85 -6.57 13.38 -6.44
C VAL A 85 -6.52 11.99 -5.81
N TYR A 86 -7.68 11.37 -5.56
CA TYR A 86 -7.78 10.02 -5.03
C TYR A 86 -7.06 9.00 -5.93
N MET A 87 -7.32 9.03 -7.24
CA MET A 87 -6.66 8.12 -8.18
C MET A 87 -5.15 8.36 -8.27
N SER A 88 -4.70 9.62 -8.22
CA SER A 88 -3.26 9.93 -8.21
C SER A 88 -2.58 9.38 -6.94
N MET A 89 -3.21 9.56 -5.78
CA MET A 89 -2.68 9.08 -4.50
C MET A 89 -2.65 7.55 -4.43
N LEU A 90 -3.66 6.90 -5.01
CA LEU A 90 -3.72 5.44 -5.14
C LEU A 90 -2.58 4.90 -6.00
N LEU A 91 -2.34 5.50 -7.17
CA LEU A 91 -1.26 5.07 -8.07
C LEU A 91 0.12 5.24 -7.45
N ILE A 92 0.35 6.36 -6.76
CA ILE A 92 1.61 6.62 -6.06
C ILE A 92 1.82 5.58 -4.95
N SER A 93 0.79 5.33 -4.13
CA SER A 93 0.88 4.36 -3.03
C SER A 93 1.12 2.93 -3.54
N ALA A 94 0.44 2.52 -4.62
CA ALA A 94 0.65 1.22 -5.24
C ALA A 94 2.07 1.09 -5.81
N CYS A 95 2.59 2.13 -6.47
CA CYS A 95 3.95 2.17 -7.01
C CYS A 95 5.01 2.11 -5.90
N GLN A 96 4.80 2.84 -4.79
CA GLN A 96 5.72 2.81 -3.66
C GLN A 96 5.73 1.43 -2.98
N LEU A 97 4.56 0.81 -2.83
CA LEU A 97 4.45 -0.52 -2.21
C LEU A 97 5.09 -1.60 -3.10
N SER A 98 4.86 -1.57 -4.41
CA SER A 98 5.48 -2.52 -5.33
C SER A 98 7.01 -2.37 -5.38
N ALA A 99 7.53 -1.14 -5.38
CA ALA A 99 8.97 -0.87 -5.33
C ALA A 99 9.61 -1.45 -4.06
N LYS A 100 8.95 -1.31 -2.90
CA LYS A 100 9.46 -1.87 -1.63
C LYS A 100 9.42 -3.38 -1.60
N VAL A 101 8.32 -4.00 -2.03
CA VAL A 101 8.18 -5.47 -2.07
C VAL A 101 9.22 -6.07 -3.02
N LEU A 102 9.42 -5.48 -4.20
CA LEU A 102 10.45 -5.91 -5.15
C LEU A 102 11.86 -5.74 -4.58
N ALA A 103 12.18 -4.59 -3.96
CA ALA A 103 13.48 -4.37 -3.35
C ALA A 103 13.79 -5.35 -2.22
N CYS A 104 12.82 -5.63 -1.33
CA CYS A 104 12.99 -6.63 -0.28
C CYS A 104 13.16 -8.04 -0.86
N ALA A 105 12.38 -8.41 -1.87
CA ALA A 105 12.45 -9.74 -2.46
C ALA A 105 13.78 -9.98 -3.22
N LEU A 106 14.27 -8.97 -3.95
CA LEU A 106 15.58 -9.03 -4.61
C LEU A 106 16.72 -9.19 -3.60
N ARG A 107 16.70 -8.41 -2.50
CA ARG A 107 17.69 -8.56 -1.41
C ARG A 107 17.61 -9.93 -0.73
N ALA A 108 16.40 -10.47 -0.59
CA ALA A 108 16.19 -11.79 -0.01
C ALA A 108 16.81 -12.92 -0.86
N VAL A 109 16.78 -12.78 -2.19
CA VAL A 109 17.38 -13.75 -3.12
C VAL A 109 18.90 -13.70 -3.09
N GLU A 110 19.49 -12.50 -3.06
CA GLU A 110 20.95 -12.35 -3.01
C GLU A 110 21.57 -12.86 -1.70
N SER A 111 20.88 -12.70 -0.56
CA SER A 111 21.36 -13.14 0.76
C SER A 111 20.61 -14.39 1.25
N SER A 112 20.79 -15.52 0.57
CA SER A 112 20.18 -16.83 0.91
C SER A 112 20.50 -17.40 2.32
N THR A 113 20.89 -16.60 3.32
CA THR A 113 21.14 -17.11 4.68
C THR A 113 20.83 -16.17 5.87
N THR A 114 20.44 -14.89 5.70
CA THR A 114 20.34 -13.99 6.90
C THR A 114 19.19 -12.96 6.91
N VAL A 115 18.17 -13.05 6.05
CA VAL A 115 17.21 -11.92 5.87
C VAL A 115 15.85 -12.06 6.53
N VAL A 116 15.64 -13.09 7.36
CA VAL A 116 14.38 -13.24 8.14
C VAL A 116 14.28 -12.20 9.28
N PHE A 117 15.34 -11.43 9.58
CA PHE A 117 15.42 -10.58 10.79
C PHE A 117 15.21 -9.07 10.60
N TYR A 118 14.99 -8.57 9.37
CA TYR A 118 14.86 -7.12 9.11
C TYR A 118 13.56 -6.73 8.40
N CYS A 119 12.46 -7.41 8.71
CA CYS A 119 11.10 -6.97 8.38
C CYS A 119 10.38 -6.57 9.67
#